data_AF-A0A7W4XWH2-F1
#
_entry.id   AF-A0A7W4XWH2-F1
#
_cell.length_a   1.000
_cell.length_b   1.000
_cell.length_c   1.000
_cell.angle_alpha   90.00
_cell.angle_beta   90.00
_cell.angle_gamma   90.00
#
_symmetry.space_group_name_H-M   'P 1'
#
loop_
_entity.id
_entity.type
_entity.pdbx_description
1 polymer ?
#
loop_
_entity_poly.entity_id
_entity_poly.type
_entity_poly.pdbx_seq_one_letter_code
_entity_poly.pdbx_strand_id
1 'polypeptide(L)'
;MSAVVGPELPPQRRATAVRAFQALPPEDRHDVLALARQGRRHPDERVAAVAWWYAAAVLQPRWYNRMPVVLPLLVALALAVAGLVLNAWPLVLLGVVVLLLGAALARQRLSTAPLLRLMRPADGL
;
A
#
# COMPACT_ATOMS: atom_id res chain seq x y z
N MET A 1 6.39 15.44 -1.33
CA MET A 1 5.65 14.78 -0.24
C MET A 1 6.38 13.50 0.10
N SER A 2 6.86 13.34 1.34
CA SER A 2 7.52 12.12 1.80
C SER A 2 6.55 10.93 1.74
N ALA A 3 7.04 9.76 1.33
CA ALA A 3 6.23 8.55 1.34
C ALA A 3 5.81 8.21 2.78
N VAL A 4 4.52 7.93 3.00
CA VAL A 4 4.04 7.43 4.30
C VAL A 4 4.49 5.98 4.42
N VAL A 5 5.35 5.72 5.40
CA VAL A 5 6.00 4.44 5.60
C VAL A 5 5.82 4.05 7.06
N GLY A 6 5.45 2.79 7.29
CA GLY A 6 5.32 2.20 8.62
C GLY A 6 6.65 1.80 9.24
N PRO A 7 6.65 1.39 10.52
CA PRO A 7 7.85 0.88 11.17
C PRO A 7 8.37 -0.40 10.51
N GLU A 8 9.66 -0.68 10.70
CA GLU A 8 10.23 -1.96 10.31
C GLU A 8 9.71 -3.07 11.24
N LEU A 9 9.25 -4.18 10.66
CA LEU A 9 8.70 -5.32 11.38
C LEU A 9 9.49 -6.59 11.02
N PRO A 10 9.86 -7.42 12.02
CA PRO A 10 10.40 -8.74 11.77
C PRO A 10 9.47 -9.58 10.87
N PRO A 11 10.00 -10.49 10.05
CA PRO A 11 9.21 -11.26 9.08
C PRO A 11 8.07 -12.06 9.73
N GLN A 12 8.29 -12.58 10.94
CA GLN A 12 7.28 -13.31 11.72
C GLN A 12 6.13 -12.38 12.14
N ARG A 13 6.43 -11.21 12.74
CA ARG A 13 5.39 -10.22 13.13
C ARG A 13 4.61 -9.71 11.92
N ARG A 14 5.28 -9.53 10.78
CA ARG A 14 4.63 -9.13 9.52
C ARG A 14 3.60 -10.17 9.06
N ALA A 15 3.97 -11.45 9.03
CA ALA A 15 3.06 -12.52 8.64
C ALA A 15 1.86 -12.61 9.60
N THR A 16 2.11 -12.48 10.91
CA THR A 16 1.05 -12.47 11.93
C THR A 16 0.10 -11.30 11.74
N ALA A 17 0.59 -10.08 11.49
CA ALA A 17 -0.25 -8.91 11.27
C ALA A 17 -1.16 -9.05 10.04
N VAL A 18 -0.62 -9.61 8.94
CA VAL A 18 -1.42 -9.88 7.74
C VAL A 18 -2.47 -10.95 7.99
N ARG A 19 -2.11 -12.04 8.68
CA ARG A 19 -3.06 -13.11 9.03
C ARG A 19 -4.14 -12.61 9.99
N ALA A 20 -3.79 -11.83 11.00
CA ALA A 20 -4.73 -11.25 11.95
C ALA A 20 -5.76 -10.35 11.24
N PHE A 21 -5.31 -9.52 10.31
CA PHE A 21 -6.22 -8.70 9.51
C PHE A 21 -7.08 -9.54 8.57
N GLN A 22 -6.56 -10.61 7.99
CA GLN A 22 -7.35 -11.51 7.16
C GLN A 22 -8.36 -12.35 7.95
N ALA A 23 -8.08 -12.62 9.23
CA ALA A 23 -8.94 -13.36 10.14
C ALA A 23 -10.07 -12.50 10.73
N LEU A 24 -10.02 -11.17 10.60
CA LEU A 24 -11.14 -10.31 10.95
C LEU A 24 -12.36 -10.64 10.08
N PRO A 25 -13.58 -10.50 10.63
CA PRO A 25 -14.82 -10.56 9.86
C PRO A 25 -14.74 -9.68 8.60
N PRO A 26 -15.30 -10.12 7.47
CA PRO A 26 -15.31 -9.31 6.25
C PRO A 26 -15.95 -7.93 6.47
N GLU A 27 -16.99 -7.84 7.29
CA GLU A 27 -17.68 -6.60 7.66
C GLU A 27 -16.71 -5.61 8.33
N ASP A 28 -16.00 -6.03 9.38
CA ASP A 28 -15.03 -5.20 10.10
C ASP A 28 -13.89 -4.73 9.19
N ARG A 29 -13.45 -5.58 8.25
CA ARG A 29 -12.42 -5.21 7.27
C ARG A 29 -12.91 -4.17 6.28
N HIS A 30 -14.16 -4.27 5.84
CA HIS A 30 -14.75 -3.28 4.94
C HIS A 30 -14.99 -1.96 5.67
N ASP A 31 -15.50 -2.01 6.90
CA ASP A 31 -15.81 -0.85 7.72
C ASP A 31 -14.54 -0.09 8.11
N VAL A 32 -13.48 -0.77 8.55
CA VAL A 32 -12.22 -0.09 8.89
C VAL A 32 -11.60 0.60 7.68
N LEU A 33 -11.69 0.01 6.48
CA LEU A 33 -11.21 0.62 5.24
C LEU A 33 -12.09 1.79 4.80
N ALA A 34 -13.41 1.67 4.94
CA ALA A 34 -14.36 2.73 4.60
C ALA A 34 -14.20 3.94 5.54
N LEU A 35 -14.15 3.72 6.84
CA LEU A 35 -13.92 4.76 7.85
C LEU A 35 -12.59 5.45 7.65
N ALA A 36 -11.52 4.69 7.38
CA ALA A 36 -10.20 5.27 7.13
C ALA A 36 -10.17 6.17 5.88
N ARG A 37 -10.92 5.83 4.81
CA ARG A 37 -11.09 6.70 3.63
C ARG A 37 -11.84 7.98 3.96
N GLN A 38 -12.78 7.93 4.89
CA GLN A 38 -13.52 9.08 5.38
C GLN A 38 -12.74 9.90 6.43
N GLY A 39 -11.50 9.52 6.74
CA GLY A 39 -10.68 10.21 7.74
C GLY A 39 -11.07 9.89 9.19
N ARG A 40 -11.84 8.82 9.42
CA ARG A 40 -12.34 8.43 10.74
C ARG A 40 -11.61 7.18 11.26
N ARG A 41 -11.51 7.08 12.59
CA ARG A 41 -11.01 5.90 13.30
C ARG A 41 -12.16 4.90 13.50
N HIS A 42 -11.84 3.61 13.51
CA HIS A 42 -12.79 2.55 13.82
C HIS A 42 -13.13 2.59 15.33
N PRO A 43 -14.41 2.43 15.73
CA PRO A 43 -14.81 2.52 17.15
C PRO A 43 -14.25 1.37 18.00
N ASP A 44 -14.11 0.18 17.42
CA ASP A 44 -13.42 -0.93 18.08
C ASP A 44 -11.89 -0.78 17.97
N GLU A 45 -11.25 -0.60 19.12
CA GLU A 45 -9.79 -0.48 19.27
C GLU A 45 -9.04 -1.74 18.83
N ARG A 46 -9.63 -2.94 18.97
CA ARG A 46 -8.99 -4.19 18.52
C ARG A 46 -8.88 -4.21 17.00
N VAL A 47 -9.97 -3.87 16.31
CA VAL A 47 -10.01 -3.77 14.85
C VAL A 47 -9.07 -2.67 14.35
N ALA A 48 -9.07 -1.51 15.01
CA ALA A 48 -8.14 -0.42 14.70
C ALA A 48 -6.67 -0.86 14.82
N ALA A 49 -6.30 -1.48 15.95
CA ALA A 49 -4.93 -1.96 16.18
C ALA A 49 -4.49 -3.00 15.14
N VAL A 50 -5.36 -3.98 14.83
CA VAL A 50 -5.07 -4.99 13.80
C VAL A 50 -4.90 -4.34 12.42
N ALA A 51 -5.75 -3.37 12.08
CA ALA A 51 -5.64 -2.63 10.82
C ALA A 51 -4.38 -1.77 10.74
N TRP A 52 -3.93 -1.19 11.84
CA TRP A 52 -2.68 -0.45 11.91
C TRP A 52 -1.47 -1.37 11.73
N TRP A 53 -1.43 -2.51 12.42
CA TRP A 53 -0.36 -3.50 12.27
C TRP A 53 -0.31 -4.09 10.85
N TYR A 54 -1.46 -4.31 10.23
CA TYR A 54 -1.54 -4.66 8.82
C TYR A 54 -0.93 -3.58 7.92
N ALA A 55 -1.30 -2.32 8.14
CA ALA A 55 -0.78 -1.21 7.36
C ALA A 55 0.74 -1.02 7.56
N ALA A 56 1.26 -1.22 8.77
CA ALA A 56 2.69 -1.27 9.07
C ALA A 56 3.41 -2.43 8.36
N ALA A 57 2.78 -3.61 8.33
CA ALA A 57 3.30 -4.79 7.64
C ALA A 57 3.35 -4.63 6.11
N VAL A 58 2.42 -3.87 5.54
CA VAL A 58 2.31 -3.58 4.10
C VAL A 58 3.25 -2.44 3.69
N LEU A 59 3.22 -1.34 4.42
CA LEU A 59 3.97 -0.11 4.11
C LEU A 59 5.33 -0.07 4.80
N GLN A 60 6.03 -1.21 4.90
CA GLN A 60 7.39 -1.27 5.44
C GLN A 60 8.36 -0.32 4.72
N PRO A 61 9.47 0.10 5.38
CA PRO A 61 10.47 1.01 4.83
C PRO A 61 11.37 0.39 3.76
N ARG A 62 10.79 -0.37 2.83
CA ARG A 62 11.48 -0.95 1.68
C ARG A 62 11.64 0.07 0.56
N TRP A 63 12.65 -0.13 -0.29
CA TRP A 63 12.98 0.76 -1.40
C TRP A 63 11.74 1.09 -2.27
N TYR A 64 10.94 0.08 -2.61
CA TYR A 64 9.76 0.25 -3.45
C TYR A 64 8.61 0.99 -2.76
N ASN A 65 8.58 1.06 -1.43
CA ASN A 65 7.61 1.85 -0.66
C ASN A 65 8.09 3.29 -0.43
N ARG A 66 9.40 3.53 -0.52
CA ARG A 66 9.99 4.87 -0.49
C ARG A 66 9.90 5.57 -1.84
N MET A 67 9.82 4.82 -2.94
CA MET A 67 9.70 5.39 -4.28
C MET A 67 8.43 6.25 -4.45
N PRO A 68 8.50 7.39 -5.15
CA PRO A 68 7.33 8.17 -5.47
C PRO A 68 6.44 7.43 -6.46
N VAL A 69 5.12 7.53 -6.28
CA VAL A 69 4.12 6.86 -7.14
C VAL A 69 4.21 7.32 -8.61
N VAL A 70 4.79 8.49 -8.85
CA VAL A 70 5.00 9.05 -10.20
C VAL A 70 6.12 8.31 -10.95
N LEU A 71 7.08 7.68 -10.28
CA LEU A 71 8.22 7.06 -10.95
C LEU A 71 7.83 5.91 -11.89
N PRO A 72 7.00 4.93 -11.49
CA PRO A 72 6.50 3.90 -12.42
C PRO A 72 5.77 4.47 -13.63
N LEU A 73 5.03 5.57 -13.47
CA LEU A 73 4.34 6.25 -14.56
C LEU A 73 5.34 6.83 -15.58
N LEU A 74 6.38 7.51 -15.10
CA LEU A 74 7.42 8.05 -15.97
C LEU A 74 8.19 6.96 -16.71
N VAL A 75 8.51 5.86 -16.02
CA VAL A 75 9.19 4.70 -16.64
C VAL A 75 8.31 4.04 -17.70
N ALA A 76 7.02 3.83 -17.39
CA ALA A 76 6.06 3.28 -18.35
C ALA A 76 5.92 4.16 -19.60
N LEU A 77 5.84 5.48 -19.41
CA LEU A 77 5.77 6.44 -20.50
C LEU A 77 7.05 6.41 -21.35
N ALA A 78 8.23 6.39 -20.72
CA ALA A 78 9.50 6.30 -21.43
C ALA A 78 9.61 5.02 -22.26
N LEU A 79 9.20 3.88 -21.70
CA LEU A 79 9.18 2.60 -22.42
C LEU A 79 8.20 2.59 -23.60
N ALA A 80 7.02 3.19 -23.43
CA ALA A 80 6.05 3.32 -24.50
C ALA A 80 6.58 4.20 -25.64
N VAL A 81 7.16 5.37 -25.32
CA VAL A 81 7.76 6.27 -26.31
C VAL A 81 8.92 5.59 -27.04
N ALA A 82 9.85 4.97 -26.31
CA ALA A 82 10.98 4.25 -26.91
C ALA A 82 10.50 3.07 -27.78
N GLY A 83 9.50 2.32 -27.32
CA GLY A 83 8.91 1.22 -28.08
C GLY A 83 8.25 1.67 -29.38
N LEU A 84 7.56 2.81 -29.38
CA LEU A 84 6.98 3.40 -30.60
C LEU A 84 8.06 3.92 -31.55
N VAL A 85 9.07 4.64 -31.05
CA VAL A 85 10.17 5.19 -31.86
C VAL A 85 10.98 4.08 -32.52
N LEU A 86 11.22 2.98 -31.81
CA LEU A 86 11.99 1.84 -32.30
C LEU A 86 11.14 0.77 -33.01
N ASN A 87 9.82 0.98 -33.14
CA ASN A 87 8.85 -0.01 -33.61
C ASN A 87 8.97 -1.38 -32.88
N ALA A 88 9.30 -1.32 -31.59
CA ALA A 88 9.53 -2.48 -30.74
C ALA A 88 8.34 -2.69 -29.80
N TRP A 89 7.33 -3.42 -30.29
CA TRP A 89 6.14 -3.81 -29.52
C TRP A 89 6.43 -4.44 -28.14
N PRO A 90 7.48 -5.25 -27.95
CA PRO A 90 7.82 -5.77 -26.62
C PRO A 90 8.12 -4.68 -25.59
N LEU A 91 8.72 -3.55 -25.99
CA LEU A 91 8.99 -2.42 -25.09
C LEU A 91 7.70 -1.72 -24.67
N VAL A 92 6.75 -1.59 -25.60
CA VAL A 92 5.42 -1.04 -25.30
C VAL A 92 4.69 -1.93 -24.29
N LEU A 93 4.70 -3.25 -24.50
CA LEU A 93 4.12 -4.22 -23.55
C LEU A 93 4.78 -4.14 -22.18
N LEU A 94 6.11 -4.04 -22.12
CA LEU A 94 6.83 -3.85 -20.86
C LEU A 94 6.39 -2.56 -20.15
N GLY A 95 6.22 -1.47 -20.89
CA GLY A 95 5.68 -0.21 -20.37
C GLY A 95 4.29 -0.37 -19.74
N VAL A 96 3.39 -1.11 -20.39
CA VAL A 96 2.05 -1.42 -19.85
C VAL A 96 2.15 -2.24 -18.56
N VAL A 97 3.02 -3.26 -18.51
CA VAL A 97 3.24 -4.06 -17.28
C VAL A 97 3.73 -3.17 -16.14
N VAL A 98 4.71 -2.30 -16.40
CA VAL A 98 5.21 -1.34 -15.40
C VAL A 98 4.10 -0.41 -14.91
N LEU A 99 3.23 0.05 -15.81
CA LEU A 99 2.09 0.90 -15.46
C LEU A 99 1.10 0.18 -14.54
N LEU A 100 0.76 -1.08 -14.84
CA LEU A 100 -0.15 -1.89 -14.01
C LEU A 100 0.43 -2.15 -12.62
N LEU A 101 1.73 -2.47 -12.53
CA LEU A 101 2.42 -2.63 -11.25
C LEU A 101 2.44 -1.33 -10.45
N GLY A 102 2.72 -0.20 -11.12
CA GLY A 102 2.66 1.13 -10.52
C GLY A 102 1.27 1.48 -9.98
N ALA A 103 0.22 1.20 -10.75
CA ALA A 103 -1.17 1.43 -10.34
C ALA A 103 -1.57 0.54 -9.16
N ALA A 104 -1.14 -0.73 -9.14
CA ALA A 104 -1.39 -1.64 -8.02
C ALA A 104 -0.73 -1.14 -6.72
N LEU A 105 0.54 -0.70 -6.81
CA LEU A 105 1.25 -0.09 -5.67
C LEU A 105 0.59 1.21 -5.21
N ALA A 106 0.17 2.06 -6.14
CA ALA A 106 -0.55 3.30 -5.83
C ALA A 106 -1.84 3.02 -5.07
N ARG A 107 -2.66 2.08 -5.59
CA ARG A 107 -3.92 1.66 -4.96
C ARG A 107 -3.68 1.09 -3.57
N GLN A 108 -2.68 0.23 -3.41
CA GLN A 108 -2.29 -0.34 -2.12
C GLN A 108 -1.92 0.75 -1.11
N ARG A 109 -1.12 1.75 -1.52
CA ARG A 109 -0.73 2.85 -0.63
C ARG A 109 -1.90 3.75 -0.26
N LEU A 110 -2.76 4.07 -1.21
CA LEU A 110 -3.94 4.91 -0.96
C LEU A 110 -4.93 4.24 0.01
N SER A 111 -5.06 2.91 -0.03
CA SER A 111 -5.93 2.19 0.90
C SER A 111 -5.30 2.00 2.29
N THR A 112 -3.98 1.88 2.40
CA THR A 112 -3.30 1.53 3.65
C THR A 112 -2.67 2.71 4.40
N ALA A 113 -2.29 3.79 3.71
CA ALA A 113 -1.72 4.96 4.36
C ALA A 113 -2.68 5.64 5.37
N PRO A 114 -3.99 5.73 5.13
CA PRO A 114 -4.93 6.25 6.12
C PRO A 114 -5.00 5.38 7.38
N LEU A 115 -4.91 4.05 7.25
CA LEU A 115 -4.89 3.13 8.38
C LEU A 115 -3.68 3.39 9.29
N LEU A 116 -2.49 3.56 8.71
CA LEU A 116 -1.27 3.87 9.47
C LEU A 116 -1.38 5.17 10.28
N ARG A 117 -2.12 6.16 9.77
CA ARG A 117 -2.27 7.48 10.39
C ARG A 117 -3.37 7.51 11.45
N LEU A 118 -4.53 6.90 11.16
CA LEU A 118 -5.75 7.06 11.94
C LEU A 118 -5.96 5.96 12.99
N MET A 119 -5.45 4.75 12.70
CA MET A 119 -5.70 3.56 13.53
C MET A 119 -4.57 3.27 14.52
N ARG A 120 -3.60 4.18 14.67
CA ARG A 120 -2.46 3.99 15.56
C ARG A 120 -2.94 3.73 17.00
N PRO A 121 -2.58 2.59 17.62
CA PRO A 121 -2.96 2.30 19.00
C PRO A 121 -2.53 3.44 19.93
N ALA A 122 -3.39 3.82 20.88
CA ALA A 122 -3.06 4.84 21.88
C ALA A 122 -1.90 4.39 22.78
N ASP A 123 -1.83 3.08 23.04
CA ASP A 123 -0.81 2.46 23.88
C ASP A 123 0.25 1.82 22.98
N GLY A 124 1.43 2.42 22.94
CA GLY A 124 2.57 1.95 22.14
C GLY A 124 3.24 0.71 22.74
N LEU A 125 2.54 -0.42 22.79
CA LEU A 125 3.08 -1.73 23.15
C LEU A 125 3.69 -2.47 21.95
#